data_AF-A0A963N9D3-F1
#
_entry.id   AF-A0A963N9D3-F1
#
_cell.length_a   1.000
_cell.length_b   1.000
_cell.length_c   1.000
_cell.angle_alpha   90.00
_cell.angle_beta   90.00
_cell.angle_gamma   90.00
#
_symmetry.space_group_name_H-M   'P 1'
#
loop_
_entity.id
_entity.type
_entity.pdbx_description
1 polymer ?
#
loop_
_entity_poly.entity_id
_entity_poly.type
_entity_poly.pdbx_seq_one_letter_code
_entity_poly.pdbx_strand_id
1 'polypeptide(L)'
;MAGVAWKIRAAMLGMVAAAAVAGWLASNVFGGDGKAALIAIGFLVLVAVVLGLILEKSLVGRLNALRAVLAGMYGDGDLTRRAPVQGHDEISAVATEFNRLIGSFATIVGKVLFNSVEVVNASKQLMGDANRVASGSNQQRDAALATAGAMGELTENMNQVSQSASETAEISETSNSLSTEGMRIVHSASAEMEQIAASVTQSAKVVVALGERSKAISGIVQTIREIADQTNLLA
;
A
#
# COMPACT_ATOMS: atom_id res chain seq x y z
N MET A 1 51.52 0.31 -46.26
CA MET A 1 50.06 0.05 -46.33
C MET A 1 49.49 0.82 -47.50
N ALA A 2 48.83 0.12 -48.42
CA ALA A 2 48.39 0.66 -49.70
C ALA A 2 46.89 1.04 -49.62
N GLY A 3 46.62 2.28 -49.21
CA GLY A 3 45.25 2.82 -49.14
C GLY A 3 44.58 2.95 -50.52
N VAL A 4 43.29 3.27 -50.53
CA VAL A 4 42.51 3.64 -51.72
C VAL A 4 43.23 4.72 -52.53
N ALA A 5 43.77 5.74 -51.85
CA ALA A 5 44.55 6.79 -52.49
C ALA A 5 45.82 6.24 -53.18
N TRP A 6 46.48 5.24 -52.58
CA TRP A 6 47.61 4.56 -53.19
C TRP A 6 47.20 3.73 -54.41
N LYS A 7 46.07 3.01 -54.35
CA LYS A 7 45.55 2.23 -55.49
C LYS A 7 45.19 3.13 -56.68
N ILE A 8 44.57 4.28 -56.40
CA ILE A 8 44.25 5.28 -57.43
C ILE A 8 45.54 5.86 -58.03
N ARG A 9 46.53 6.22 -57.18
CA ARG A 9 47.85 6.70 -57.65
C ARG A 9 48.60 5.64 -58.47
N ALA A 10 48.56 4.37 -58.06
CA ALA A 10 49.17 3.26 -58.78
C ALA A 10 48.50 3.01 -60.13
N ALA A 11 47.16 3.11 -60.21
CA ALA A 11 46.43 3.02 -61.47
C ALA A 11 46.76 4.18 -62.42
N MET A 12 46.86 5.42 -61.90
CA MET A 12 47.28 6.59 -62.69
C MET A 12 48.71 6.44 -63.20
N LEU A 13 49.65 6.02 -62.35
CA LEU A 13 51.04 5.76 -62.75
C LEU A 13 51.12 4.62 -63.79
N GLY A 14 50.31 3.57 -63.63
CA GLY A 14 50.19 2.47 -64.60
C GLY A 14 49.70 2.93 -65.97
N MET A 15 48.72 3.84 -66.01
CA MET A 15 48.27 4.46 -67.28
C MET A 15 49.37 5.29 -67.94
N VAL A 16 50.10 6.11 -67.16
CA VAL A 16 51.20 6.93 -67.70
C VAL A 16 52.32 6.04 -68.24
N ALA A 17 52.68 4.96 -67.54
CA ALA A 17 53.66 3.99 -68.00
C ALA A 17 53.20 3.27 -69.28
N ALA A 18 51.92 2.85 -69.35
CA ALA A 18 51.34 2.24 -70.54
C ALA A 18 51.35 3.21 -71.74
N ALA A 19 51.08 4.49 -71.53
CA ALA A 19 51.15 5.52 -72.56
C ALA A 19 52.59 5.69 -73.10
N ALA A 20 53.57 5.72 -72.21
CA ALA A 20 54.98 5.81 -72.59
C ALA A 20 55.45 4.58 -73.39
N VAL A 21 55.06 3.38 -72.97
CA VAL A 21 55.38 2.12 -73.68
C VAL A 21 54.68 2.06 -75.04
N ALA A 22 53.40 2.43 -75.10
CA ALA A 22 52.65 2.48 -76.36
C ALA A 22 53.29 3.45 -77.37
N GLY A 23 53.72 4.63 -76.91
CA GLY A 23 54.43 5.62 -77.74
C GLY A 23 55.79 5.11 -78.23
N TRP A 24 56.59 4.50 -77.34
CA TRP A 24 57.90 3.93 -77.69
C TRP A 24 57.79 2.76 -78.67
N LEU A 25 56.80 1.88 -78.50
CA LEU A 25 56.52 0.78 -79.43
C LEU A 25 56.09 1.32 -80.80
N ALA A 26 55.21 2.33 -80.82
CA ALA A 26 54.75 2.93 -82.08
C ALA A 26 55.90 3.54 -82.88
N SER A 27 56.85 4.23 -82.23
CA SER A 27 57.98 4.87 -82.92
C SER A 27 59.04 3.88 -83.39
N ASN A 28 59.38 2.87 -82.58
CA ASN A 28 60.56 2.03 -82.82
C ASN A 28 60.26 0.70 -83.52
N VAL A 29 59.05 0.14 -83.35
CA VAL A 29 58.72 -1.21 -83.85
C VAL A 29 57.94 -1.14 -85.16
N PHE A 30 57.09 -0.13 -85.35
CA PHE A 30 56.14 -0.07 -86.45
C PHE A 30 56.43 1.03 -87.49
N GLY A 31 57.52 1.79 -87.32
CA GLY A 31 58.08 2.71 -88.32
C GLY A 31 57.08 3.65 -88.99
N GLY A 32 56.76 4.78 -88.36
CA GLY A 32 56.12 5.97 -88.99
C GLY A 32 54.72 5.83 -89.61
N ASP A 33 54.24 4.62 -89.88
CA ASP A 33 52.98 4.34 -90.56
C ASP A 33 51.79 4.55 -89.62
N GLY A 34 50.67 5.09 -90.13
CA GLY A 34 49.44 5.31 -89.36
C GLY A 34 48.87 4.06 -88.67
N LYS A 35 49.30 2.86 -89.07
CA LYS A 35 48.95 1.58 -88.44
C LYS A 35 49.59 1.41 -87.05
N ALA A 36 50.79 1.95 -86.84
CA ALA A 36 51.50 1.96 -85.55
C ALA A 36 50.70 2.69 -84.47
N ALA A 37 50.17 3.86 -84.82
CA ALA A 37 49.38 4.69 -83.93
C ALA A 37 48.07 4.01 -83.50
N LEU A 38 47.42 3.27 -84.41
CA LEU A 38 46.18 2.54 -84.10
C LEU A 38 46.42 1.42 -83.09
N ILE A 39 47.54 0.68 -83.20
CA ILE A 39 47.89 -0.39 -82.25
C ILE A 39 48.20 0.19 -80.86
N ALA A 40 48.93 1.31 -80.80
CA ALA A 40 49.24 2.00 -79.55
C ALA A 40 47.98 2.53 -78.83
N ILE A 41 47.04 3.11 -79.58
CA ILE A 41 45.74 3.56 -79.05
C ILE A 41 44.95 2.36 -78.53
N GLY A 42 44.89 1.25 -79.29
CA GLY A 42 44.20 0.04 -78.87
C GLY A 42 44.75 -0.54 -77.55
N PHE A 43 46.08 -0.57 -77.40
CA PHE A 43 46.72 -1.01 -76.15
C PHE A 43 46.39 -0.08 -74.96
N LEU A 44 46.42 1.23 -75.17
CA LEU A 44 46.04 2.20 -74.14
C LEU A 44 44.58 2.05 -73.69
N VAL A 45 43.67 1.86 -74.63
CA VAL A 45 42.25 1.60 -74.33
C VAL A 45 42.09 0.30 -73.55
N LEU A 46 42.78 -0.77 -73.96
CA LEU A 46 42.76 -2.05 -73.24
C LEU A 46 43.22 -1.88 -71.78
N VAL A 47 44.34 -1.21 -71.56
CA VAL A 47 44.88 -0.97 -70.21
C VAL A 47 43.92 -0.12 -69.37
N ALA A 48 43.35 0.93 -69.96
CA ALA A 48 42.37 1.79 -69.27
C ALA A 48 41.11 1.00 -68.86
N VAL A 49 40.61 0.12 -69.73
CA VAL A 49 39.47 -0.76 -69.43
C VAL A 49 39.81 -1.74 -68.30
N VAL A 50 40.97 -2.40 -68.37
CA VAL A 50 41.39 -3.35 -67.33
C VAL A 50 41.55 -2.67 -65.97
N LEU A 51 42.21 -1.51 -65.91
CA LEU A 51 42.36 -0.73 -64.67
C LEU A 51 41.00 -0.23 -64.16
N GLY A 52 40.12 0.21 -65.07
CA GLY A 52 38.74 0.61 -64.73
C GLY A 52 37.97 -0.53 -64.06
N LEU A 53 37.99 -1.73 -64.64
CA LEU A 53 37.33 -2.92 -64.09
C LEU A 53 37.90 -3.33 -62.72
N ILE A 54 39.21 -3.20 -62.52
CA ILE A 54 39.86 -3.48 -61.23
C ILE A 54 39.41 -2.47 -60.17
N LEU A 55 39.40 -1.17 -60.49
CA LEU A 55 38.96 -0.12 -59.57
C LEU A 55 37.46 -0.23 -59.27
N GLU A 56 36.63 -0.50 -60.26
CA GLU A 56 35.18 -0.70 -60.09
C GLU A 56 34.90 -1.86 -59.13
N LYS A 57 35.49 -3.04 -59.38
CA LYS A 57 35.29 -4.22 -58.53
C LYS A 57 35.86 -4.02 -57.12
N SER A 58 36.99 -3.33 -56.99
CA SER A 58 37.71 -3.14 -55.72
C SER A 58 37.13 -2.03 -54.84
N LEU A 59 36.66 -0.93 -55.42
CA LEU A 59 36.18 0.26 -54.70
C LEU A 59 34.66 0.34 -54.74
N VAL A 60 34.09 0.43 -55.94
CA VAL A 60 32.64 0.65 -56.15
C VAL A 60 31.85 -0.55 -55.66
N GLY A 61 32.33 -1.78 -55.92
CA GLY A 61 31.71 -3.01 -55.41
C GLY A 61 31.62 -3.05 -53.87
N ARG A 62 32.69 -2.64 -53.17
CA ARG A 62 32.72 -2.62 -51.69
C ARG A 62 31.83 -1.53 -51.12
N LEU A 63 31.79 -0.34 -51.74
CA LEU A 63 30.88 0.74 -51.34
C LEU A 63 29.42 0.36 -51.59
N ASN A 64 29.12 -0.32 -52.70
CA ASN A 64 27.78 -0.84 -52.97
C ASN A 64 27.36 -1.90 -51.95
N ALA A 65 28.28 -2.75 -51.48
CA ALA A 65 27.98 -3.70 -50.41
C ALA A 65 27.65 -2.99 -49.08
N LEU A 66 28.42 -1.98 -48.68
CA LEU A 66 28.11 -1.15 -47.51
C LEU A 66 26.75 -0.44 -47.66
N ARG A 67 26.48 0.14 -48.84
CA ARG A 67 25.20 0.77 -49.17
C ARG A 67 24.03 -0.22 -49.11
N ALA A 68 24.20 -1.44 -49.61
CA ALA A 68 23.15 -2.46 -49.59
C ALA A 68 22.79 -2.88 -48.16
N VAL A 69 23.80 -3.00 -47.29
CA VAL A 69 23.60 -3.30 -45.86
C VAL A 69 22.87 -2.15 -45.16
N LEU A 70 23.26 -0.90 -45.43
CA LEU A 70 22.57 0.30 -44.94
C LEU A 70 21.12 0.38 -45.42
N ALA A 71 20.88 0.17 -46.71
CA ALA A 71 19.54 0.21 -47.30
C ALA A 71 18.65 -0.92 -46.74
N GLY A 72 19.22 -2.11 -46.53
CA GLY A 72 18.54 -3.21 -45.86
C GLY A 72 18.12 -2.83 -44.45
N MET A 73 19.05 -2.35 -43.62
CA MET A 73 18.77 -1.90 -42.26
C MET A 73 17.73 -0.77 -42.19
N TYR A 74 17.74 0.15 -43.15
CA TYR A 74 16.73 1.20 -43.21
C TYR A 74 15.33 0.65 -43.55
N GLY A 75 15.26 -0.39 -44.40
CA GLY A 75 14.01 -0.98 -44.84
C GLY A 75 13.30 -1.83 -43.78
N ASP A 76 14.04 -2.68 -43.06
CA ASP A 76 13.47 -3.62 -42.08
C ASP A 76 13.86 -3.35 -40.61
N GLY A 77 14.80 -2.42 -40.37
CA GLY A 77 15.29 -2.12 -39.02
C GLY A 77 16.23 -3.18 -38.44
N ASP A 78 16.71 -4.15 -39.23
CA ASP A 78 17.50 -5.28 -38.72
C ASP A 78 18.95 -4.87 -38.39
N LEU A 79 19.16 -4.43 -37.14
CA LEU A 79 20.46 -4.06 -36.60
C LEU A 79 21.42 -5.26 -36.39
N THR A 80 21.04 -6.49 -36.77
CA THR A 80 21.95 -7.65 -36.72
C THR A 80 22.85 -7.72 -37.97
N ARG A 81 22.47 -7.05 -39.06
CA ARG A 81 23.23 -7.01 -40.31
C ARG A 81 24.61 -6.36 -40.11
N ARG A 82 25.63 -6.87 -40.79
CA ARG A 82 27.01 -6.36 -40.72
C ARG A 82 27.57 -6.12 -42.12
N ALA A 83 28.28 -5.00 -42.28
CA ALA A 83 29.00 -4.71 -43.50
C ALA A 83 30.25 -5.61 -43.62
N PRO A 84 30.54 -6.17 -44.80
CA PRO A 84 31.72 -7.00 -45.00
C PRO A 84 32.99 -6.16 -44.86
N VAL A 85 33.88 -6.56 -43.94
CA VAL A 85 35.19 -5.93 -43.75
C VAL A 85 36.20 -6.68 -44.61
N GLN A 86 36.51 -6.14 -45.79
CA GLN A 86 37.43 -6.75 -46.76
C GLN A 86 38.58 -5.81 -47.09
N GLY A 87 39.82 -6.25 -46.86
CA GLY A 87 41.03 -5.48 -47.11
C GLY A 87 41.58 -4.79 -45.86
N HIS A 88 42.59 -3.94 -46.07
CA HIS A 88 43.28 -3.18 -45.03
C HIS A 88 43.45 -1.72 -45.48
N ASP A 89 42.40 -1.17 -46.10
CA ASP A 89 42.33 0.19 -46.63
C ASP A 89 41.21 0.99 -45.94
N GLU A 90 41.07 2.26 -46.32
CA GLU A 90 40.15 3.22 -45.71
C GLU A 90 38.69 2.75 -45.78
N ILE A 91 38.30 1.99 -46.81
CA ILE A 91 36.94 1.42 -46.93
C ILE A 91 36.72 0.35 -45.86
N SER A 92 37.71 -0.52 -45.64
CA SER A 92 37.62 -1.54 -44.59
C SER A 92 37.59 -0.93 -43.17
N ALA A 93 38.28 0.20 -42.96
CA ALA A 93 38.21 0.94 -41.70
C ALA A 93 36.81 1.54 -41.47
N VAL A 94 36.21 2.16 -42.50
CA VAL A 94 34.83 2.69 -42.43
C VAL A 94 33.82 1.57 -42.17
N ALA A 95 33.94 0.41 -42.83
CA ALA A 95 33.06 -0.73 -42.58
C ALA A 95 33.17 -1.26 -41.14
N THR A 96 34.38 -1.22 -40.56
CA THR A 96 34.63 -1.63 -39.16
C THR A 96 33.96 -0.68 -38.17
N GLU A 97 34.18 0.63 -38.31
CA GLU A 97 33.55 1.63 -37.43
C GLU A 97 32.03 1.67 -37.60
N PHE A 98 31.52 1.46 -38.82
CA PHE A 98 30.10 1.30 -39.08
C PHE A 98 29.50 0.12 -38.30
N ASN A 99 30.15 -1.05 -38.35
CA ASN A 99 29.70 -2.22 -37.59
C ASN A 99 29.72 -1.98 -36.08
N ARG A 100 30.72 -1.25 -35.58
CA ARG A 100 30.82 -0.88 -34.16
C ARG A 100 29.67 0.04 -33.74
N LEU A 101 29.35 1.04 -34.56
CA LEU A 101 28.24 1.96 -34.33
C LEU A 101 26.89 1.20 -34.29
N ILE A 102 26.63 0.33 -35.27
CA ILE A 102 25.40 -0.48 -35.30
C ILE A 102 25.34 -1.45 -34.12
N GLY A 103 26.46 -2.03 -33.69
CA GLY A 103 26.51 -2.84 -32.46
C GLY A 103 26.11 -2.06 -31.21
N SER A 104 26.52 -0.78 -31.11
CA SER A 104 26.10 0.11 -30.03
C SER A 104 24.59 0.40 -30.09
N PHE A 105 24.05 0.70 -31.28
CA PHE A 105 22.62 0.89 -31.47
C PHE A 105 21.81 -0.35 -31.10
N ALA A 106 22.22 -1.54 -31.56
CA ALA A 106 21.57 -2.79 -31.20
C ALA A 106 21.55 -3.02 -29.68
N THR A 107 22.65 -2.68 -28.99
CA THR A 107 22.74 -2.76 -27.53
C THR A 107 21.78 -1.78 -26.84
N ILE A 108 21.68 -0.54 -27.34
CA ILE A 108 20.77 0.48 -26.80
C ILE A 108 19.32 0.03 -26.98
N VAL A 109 18.95 -0.43 -28.19
CA VAL A 109 17.60 -0.94 -28.47
C VAL A 109 17.30 -2.15 -27.57
N GLY A 110 18.25 -3.06 -27.39
CA GLY A 110 18.10 -4.19 -26.47
C GLY A 110 17.83 -3.77 -25.03
N LYS A 111 18.56 -2.75 -24.53
CA LYS A 111 18.31 -2.17 -23.19
C LYS A 111 16.94 -1.51 -23.09
N VAL A 112 16.50 -0.79 -24.13
CA VAL A 112 15.16 -0.18 -24.17
C VAL A 112 14.09 -1.25 -24.10
N LEU A 113 14.18 -2.30 -24.92
CA LEU A 113 13.23 -3.41 -24.90
C LEU A 113 13.20 -4.11 -23.54
N PHE A 114 14.37 -4.40 -22.94
CA PHE A 114 14.46 -4.97 -21.60
C PHE A 114 13.77 -4.09 -20.56
N ASN A 115 14.07 -2.78 -20.54
CA ASN A 115 13.45 -1.85 -19.61
C ASN A 115 11.94 -1.71 -19.84
N SER A 116 11.47 -1.76 -21.09
CA SER A 116 10.03 -1.77 -21.38
C SER A 116 9.33 -3.00 -20.81
N VAL A 117 9.95 -4.18 -20.89
CA VAL A 117 9.42 -5.41 -20.26
C VAL A 117 9.39 -5.27 -18.74
N GLU A 118 10.44 -4.72 -18.13
CA GLU A 118 10.48 -4.47 -16.68
C GLU A 118 9.37 -3.50 -16.24
N VAL A 119 9.13 -2.42 -17.00
CA VAL A 119 8.02 -1.49 -16.73
C VAL A 119 6.66 -2.18 -16.82
N VAL A 120 6.45 -3.08 -17.79
CA VAL A 120 5.22 -3.87 -17.89
C VAL A 120 5.06 -4.79 -16.68
N ASN A 121 6.12 -5.45 -16.24
CA ASN A 121 6.09 -6.33 -15.06
C ASN A 121 5.78 -5.53 -13.79
N ALA A 122 6.46 -4.41 -13.58
CA ALA A 122 6.21 -3.52 -12.45
C ALA A 122 4.76 -2.98 -12.45
N SER A 123 4.21 -2.65 -13.63
CA SER A 123 2.82 -2.20 -13.76
C SER A 123 1.82 -3.29 -13.39
N LYS A 124 2.08 -4.56 -13.79
CA LYS A 124 1.25 -5.70 -13.39
C LYS A 124 1.28 -5.94 -11.88
N GLN A 125 2.46 -5.83 -11.27
CA GLN A 125 2.59 -5.93 -9.82
C GLN A 125 1.81 -4.82 -9.10
N LEU A 126 1.96 -3.58 -9.56
CA LEU A 126 1.22 -2.42 -9.04
C LEU A 126 -0.30 -2.63 -9.12
N MET A 127 -0.81 -3.15 -10.24
CA MET A 127 -2.24 -3.49 -10.37
C MET A 127 -2.69 -4.55 -9.35
N GLY A 128 -1.86 -5.57 -9.13
CA GLY A 128 -2.14 -6.60 -8.12
C GLY A 128 -2.19 -6.02 -6.71
N ASP A 129 -1.24 -5.16 -6.36
CA ASP A 129 -1.20 -4.50 -5.06
C ASP A 129 -2.36 -3.52 -4.88
N ALA A 130 -2.72 -2.75 -5.91
CA ALA A 130 -3.90 -1.89 -5.90
C ALA A 130 -5.20 -2.66 -5.64
N ASN A 131 -5.34 -3.86 -6.23
CA ASN A 131 -6.51 -4.71 -5.99
C ASN A 131 -6.54 -5.24 -4.54
N ARG A 132 -5.39 -5.58 -3.96
CA ARG A 132 -5.30 -5.95 -2.53
C ARG A 132 -5.68 -4.79 -1.62
N VAL A 133 -5.22 -3.58 -1.93
CA VAL A 133 -5.60 -2.36 -1.19
C VAL A 133 -7.10 -2.15 -1.27
N ALA A 134 -7.70 -2.23 -2.45
CA ALA A 134 -9.15 -2.07 -2.62
C ALA A 134 -9.94 -3.11 -1.81
N SER A 135 -9.52 -4.38 -1.84
CA SER A 135 -10.12 -5.43 -1.03
C SER A 135 -9.97 -5.17 0.48
N GLY A 136 -8.78 -4.74 0.92
CA GLY A 136 -8.52 -4.38 2.31
C GLY A 136 -9.35 -3.18 2.77
N SER A 137 -9.53 -2.17 1.92
CA SER A 137 -10.40 -1.02 2.21
C SER A 137 -11.87 -1.42 2.38
N ASN A 138 -12.37 -2.38 1.59
CA ASN A 138 -13.72 -2.91 1.78
C ASN A 138 -13.85 -3.64 3.14
N GLN A 139 -12.87 -4.48 3.50
CA GLN A 139 -12.86 -5.15 4.80
C GLN A 139 -12.78 -4.14 5.96
N GLN A 140 -11.94 -3.10 5.85
CA GLN A 140 -11.84 -2.03 6.83
C GLN A 140 -13.17 -1.28 7.00
N ARG A 141 -13.87 -1.01 5.88
CA ARG A 141 -15.19 -0.37 5.90
C ARG A 141 -16.21 -1.23 6.63
N ASP A 142 -16.26 -2.52 6.33
CA ASP A 142 -17.22 -3.43 6.95
C ASP A 142 -16.94 -3.58 8.46
N ALA A 143 -15.66 -3.62 8.87
CA ALA A 143 -15.25 -3.60 10.28
C ALA A 143 -15.64 -2.28 10.98
N ALA A 144 -15.50 -1.15 10.29
CA ALA A 144 -15.93 0.15 10.83
C ALA A 144 -17.46 0.21 11.02
N LEU A 145 -18.24 -0.33 10.08
CA LEU A 145 -19.70 -0.43 10.21
C LEU A 145 -20.11 -1.35 11.37
N ALA A 146 -19.45 -2.49 11.54
CA ALA A 146 -19.68 -3.38 12.69
C ALA A 146 -19.37 -2.68 14.02
N THR A 147 -18.28 -1.92 14.07
CA THR A 147 -17.90 -1.13 15.25
C THR A 147 -18.95 -0.05 15.54
N ALA A 148 -19.43 0.66 14.52
CA ALA A 148 -20.49 1.65 14.69
C ALA A 148 -21.79 1.02 15.21
N GLY A 149 -22.14 -0.18 14.73
CA GLY A 149 -23.27 -0.96 15.25
C GLY A 149 -23.10 -1.29 16.73
N ALA A 150 -21.94 -1.82 17.14
CA ALA A 150 -21.63 -2.11 18.53
C ALA A 150 -21.67 -0.86 19.43
N MET A 151 -21.23 0.30 18.92
CA MET A 151 -21.34 1.57 19.65
C MET A 151 -22.81 2.01 19.83
N GLY A 152 -23.68 1.72 18.87
CA GLY A 152 -25.12 1.91 19.00
C GLY A 152 -25.71 1.08 20.14
N GLU A 153 -25.39 -0.21 20.16
CA GLU A 153 -25.83 -1.13 21.22
C GLU A 153 -25.26 -0.74 22.60
N LEU A 154 -24.01 -0.30 22.68
CA LEU A 154 -23.42 0.23 23.92
C LEU A 154 -24.14 1.48 24.41
N THR A 155 -24.53 2.37 23.50
CA THR A 155 -25.27 3.59 23.87
C THR A 155 -26.64 3.26 24.44
N GLU A 156 -27.35 2.30 23.84
CA GLU A 156 -28.64 1.81 24.34
C GLU A 156 -28.50 1.16 25.73
N ASN A 157 -27.50 0.30 25.91
CA ASN A 157 -27.21 -0.31 27.21
C ASN A 157 -26.87 0.75 28.28
N MET A 158 -26.09 1.78 27.93
CA MET A 158 -25.77 2.88 28.85
C MET A 158 -27.01 3.68 29.26
N ASN A 159 -27.94 3.92 28.34
CA ASN A 159 -29.22 4.55 28.67
C ASN A 159 -30.03 3.68 29.64
N GLN A 160 -30.09 2.37 29.40
CA GLN A 160 -30.80 1.45 30.30
C GLN A 160 -30.16 1.40 31.69
N VAL A 161 -28.82 1.36 31.79
CA VAL A 161 -28.11 1.44 33.08
C VAL A 161 -28.41 2.75 33.80
N SER A 162 -28.39 3.88 33.08
CA SER A 162 -28.75 5.18 33.66
C SER A 162 -30.18 5.20 34.19
N GLN A 163 -31.12 4.60 33.47
CA GLN A 163 -32.51 4.55 33.89
C GLN A 163 -32.71 3.67 35.12
N SER A 164 -32.10 2.48 35.15
CA SER A 164 -32.11 1.60 36.33
C SER A 164 -31.46 2.27 37.55
N ALA A 165 -30.40 3.05 37.36
CA ALA A 165 -29.77 3.80 38.45
C ALA A 165 -30.70 4.89 39.01
N SER A 166 -31.43 5.59 38.14
CA SER A 166 -32.43 6.59 38.54
C SER A 166 -33.59 5.97 39.32
N GLU A 167 -34.12 4.84 38.84
CA GLU A 167 -35.17 4.08 39.53
C GLU A 167 -34.69 3.58 40.89
N THR A 168 -33.46 3.06 40.97
CA THR A 168 -32.87 2.62 42.24
C THR A 168 -32.72 3.76 43.25
N ALA A 169 -32.38 4.97 42.78
CA ALA A 169 -32.29 6.15 43.62
C ALA A 169 -33.68 6.55 44.19
N GLU A 170 -34.71 6.54 43.35
CA GLU A 170 -36.11 6.84 43.75
C GLU A 170 -36.65 5.81 44.76
N ILE A 171 -36.39 4.52 44.54
CA ILE A 171 -36.74 3.45 45.49
C ILE A 171 -36.01 3.64 46.82
N SER A 172 -34.74 4.04 46.78
CA SER A 172 -33.93 4.29 47.98
C SER A 172 -34.45 5.49 48.78
N GLU A 173 -34.85 6.57 48.11
CA GLU A 173 -35.47 7.74 48.73
C GLU A 173 -36.82 7.38 49.38
N THR A 174 -37.64 6.61 48.66
CA THR A 174 -38.92 6.10 49.17
C THR A 174 -38.71 5.22 50.40
N SER A 175 -37.76 4.29 50.36
CA SER A 175 -37.41 3.42 51.49
C SER A 175 -36.93 4.20 52.72
N ASN A 176 -36.16 5.28 52.50
CA ASN A 176 -35.72 6.18 53.57
C ASN A 176 -36.91 6.93 54.21
N SER A 177 -37.87 7.38 53.38
CA SER A 177 -39.11 8.02 53.88
C SER A 177 -39.93 7.05 54.72
N LEU A 178 -40.18 5.82 54.23
CA LEU A 178 -40.91 4.80 54.98
C LEU A 178 -40.21 4.42 56.29
N SER A 179 -38.88 4.29 56.28
CA SER A 179 -38.10 3.98 57.48
C SER A 179 -38.20 5.10 58.52
N THR A 180 -38.22 6.35 58.07
CA THR A 180 -38.39 7.53 58.94
C THR A 180 -39.78 7.56 59.58
N GLU A 181 -40.84 7.29 58.80
CA GLU A 181 -42.20 7.20 59.37
C GLU A 181 -42.34 6.00 60.32
N GLY A 182 -41.76 4.85 59.97
CA GLY A 182 -41.69 3.69 60.85
C GLY A 182 -41.02 3.98 62.18
N MET A 183 -39.90 4.72 62.18
CA MET A 183 -39.23 5.18 63.39
C MET A 183 -40.14 6.07 64.25
N ARG A 184 -40.91 6.95 63.61
CA ARG A 184 -41.86 7.84 64.28
C ARG A 184 -43.00 7.06 64.95
N ILE A 185 -43.52 6.02 64.28
CA ILE A 185 -44.53 5.11 64.82
C ILE A 185 -43.98 4.34 66.04
N VAL A 186 -42.77 3.78 65.94
CA VAL A 186 -42.12 3.07 67.06
C VAL A 186 -41.93 3.99 68.27
N HIS A 187 -41.50 5.23 68.06
CA HIS A 187 -41.41 6.22 69.13
C HIS A 187 -42.76 6.51 69.80
N SER A 188 -43.83 6.66 69.02
CA SER A 188 -45.19 6.86 69.55
C SER A 188 -45.66 5.66 70.37
N ALA A 189 -45.47 4.45 69.86
CA ALA A 189 -45.84 3.22 70.57
C ALA A 189 -45.05 3.06 71.88
N SER A 190 -43.77 3.43 71.90
CA SER A 190 -42.95 3.43 73.13
C SER A 190 -43.51 4.41 74.17
N ALA A 191 -43.88 5.63 73.76
CA ALA A 191 -44.45 6.63 74.66
C ALA A 191 -45.82 6.20 75.22
N GLU A 192 -46.66 5.56 74.40
CA GLU A 192 -47.93 4.97 74.87
C GLU A 192 -47.69 3.84 75.88
N MET A 193 -46.69 2.99 75.66
CA MET A 193 -46.32 1.93 76.62
C MET A 193 -45.84 2.50 77.96
N GLU A 194 -45.10 3.61 77.96
CA GLU A 194 -44.73 4.32 79.19
C GLU A 194 -45.96 4.85 79.94
N GLN A 195 -46.95 5.40 79.22
CA GLN A 195 -48.21 5.84 79.84
C GLN A 195 -49.01 4.67 80.42
N ILE A 196 -49.07 3.54 79.71
CA ILE A 196 -49.72 2.32 80.21
C ILE A 196 -49.02 1.84 81.50
N ALA A 197 -47.69 1.78 81.51
CA ALA A 197 -46.92 1.38 82.69
C ALA A 197 -47.19 2.31 83.90
N ALA A 198 -47.28 3.63 83.66
CA ALA A 198 -47.64 4.59 84.69
C ALA A 198 -49.07 4.39 85.22
N SER A 199 -50.04 4.14 84.33
CA SER A 199 -51.44 3.88 84.69
C SER A 199 -51.60 2.57 85.49
N VAL A 200 -50.88 1.52 85.10
CA VAL A 200 -50.82 0.24 85.84
C VAL A 200 -50.24 0.46 87.23
N THR A 201 -49.15 1.23 87.36
CA THR A 201 -48.54 1.57 88.65
C THR A 201 -49.51 2.35 89.55
N GLN A 202 -50.27 3.29 88.97
CA GLN A 202 -51.27 4.05 89.72
C GLN A 202 -52.43 3.17 90.17
N SER A 203 -52.90 2.27 89.30
CA SER A 203 -53.96 1.31 89.62
C SER A 203 -53.53 0.39 90.77
N ALA A 204 -52.29 -0.09 90.76
CA ALA A 204 -51.73 -0.90 91.84
C ALA A 204 -51.76 -0.15 93.19
N LYS A 205 -51.43 1.15 93.23
CA LYS A 205 -51.54 1.98 94.44
C LYS A 205 -52.97 2.08 94.97
N VAL A 206 -53.95 2.23 94.07
CA VAL A 206 -55.37 2.28 94.45
C VAL A 206 -55.81 0.93 95.06
N VAL A 207 -55.39 -0.19 94.47
CA VAL A 207 -55.67 -1.53 95.00
C VAL A 207 -55.07 -1.71 96.41
N VAL A 208 -53.82 -1.26 96.62
CA VAL A 208 -53.18 -1.30 97.95
C VAL A 208 -53.98 -0.47 98.97
N ALA A 209 -54.33 0.77 98.63
CA ALA A 209 -55.11 1.65 99.50
C ALA A 209 -56.51 1.08 99.82
N LEU A 210 -57.16 0.43 98.84
CA LEU A 210 -58.43 -0.26 99.06
C LEU A 210 -58.26 -1.45 100.02
N GLY A 211 -57.14 -2.18 99.91
CA GLY A 211 -56.77 -3.23 100.86
C GLY A 211 -56.63 -2.70 102.29
N GLU A 212 -55.96 -1.56 102.49
CA GLU A 212 -55.84 -0.91 103.79
C GLU A 212 -57.19 -0.45 104.36
N ARG A 213 -58.03 0.18 103.53
CA ARG A 213 -59.39 0.59 103.94
C ARG A 213 -60.26 -0.61 104.31
N SER A 214 -60.19 -1.69 103.55
CA SER A 214 -60.92 -2.93 103.85
C SER A 214 -60.47 -3.53 105.19
N LYS A 215 -59.17 -3.48 105.49
CA LYS A 215 -58.63 -3.91 106.79
C LYS A 215 -59.15 -3.03 107.95
N ALA A 216 -59.22 -1.71 107.75
CA ALA A 216 -59.79 -0.79 108.73
C ALA A 216 -61.27 -1.07 108.99
N ILE A 217 -62.06 -1.31 107.93
CA ILE A 217 -63.48 -1.72 108.05
C ILE A 217 -63.58 -3.03 108.82
N SER A 218 -62.74 -4.02 108.51
CA SER A 218 -62.72 -5.29 109.24
C SER A 218 -62.46 -5.10 110.74
N GLY A 219 -61.61 -4.13 111.10
CA GLY A 219 -61.39 -3.71 112.48
C GLY A 219 -62.63 -3.10 113.12
N ILE A 220 -63.32 -2.20 112.42
CA ILE A 220 -64.58 -1.61 112.92
C ILE A 220 -65.66 -2.69 113.11
N VAL A 221 -65.82 -3.61 112.15
CA VAL A 221 -66.77 -4.73 112.24
C VAL A 221 -66.44 -5.63 113.43
N GLN A 222 -65.15 -5.83 113.71
CA GLN A 222 -64.71 -6.55 114.91
C GLN A 222 -65.13 -5.82 116.20
N THR A 223 -64.93 -4.51 116.28
CA THR A 223 -65.40 -3.69 117.42
C THR A 223 -66.93 -3.68 117.54
N ILE A 224 -67.67 -3.63 116.43
CA ILE A 224 -69.14 -3.72 116.45
C ILE A 224 -69.59 -5.07 117.01
N ARG A 225 -68.94 -6.18 116.63
CA ARG A 225 -69.19 -7.50 117.24
C ARG A 225 -68.94 -7.47 118.74
N GLU A 226 -67.82 -6.90 119.18
CA GLU A 226 -67.49 -6.76 120.61
C GLU A 226 -68.54 -5.94 121.38
N ILE A 227 -69.07 -4.85 120.81
CA ILE A 227 -70.15 -4.03 121.41
C ILE A 227 -71.48 -4.79 121.39
N ALA A 228 -71.81 -5.48 120.32
CA ALA A 228 -73.03 -6.27 120.22
C ALA A 228 -73.04 -7.39 121.28
N ASP A 229 -71.89 -8.05 121.48
CA ASP A 229 -71.70 -9.04 122.54
C ASP A 229 -71.84 -8.40 123.94
N GLN A 230 -71.33 -7.17 124.16
CA GLN A 230 -71.57 -6.43 125.41
C GLN A 230 -73.04 -6.03 125.60
N THR A 231 -73.76 -5.67 124.53
CA THR A 231 -75.17 -5.28 124.60
C THR A 231 -76.06 -6.48 124.90
N ASN A 232 -75.71 -7.65 124.34
CA ASN A 232 -76.32 -8.94 124.67
C ASN A 232 -76.04 -9.38 126.12
N LEU A 233 -75.02 -8.82 126.78
CA LEU A 233 -74.73 -9.05 128.19
C LEU A 233 -75.47 -8.08 129.15
N LEU A 234 -76.00 -6.95 128.63
CA LEU A 234 -76.77 -5.96 129.39
C LEU A 234 -78.29 -6.13 129.28
N ALA A 235 -78.76 -6.95 128.32
CA ALA A 235 -80.15 -7.36 128.17
C ALA A 235 -80.41 -8.69 128.91
#